data_AF-A0A959T424-F1
#
_entry.id   AF-A0A959T424-F1
#
_cell.length_a   1.000
_cell.length_b   1.000
_cell.length_c   1.000
_cell.angle_alpha   90.00
_cell.angle_beta   90.00
_cell.angle_gamma   90.00
#
_symmetry.space_group_name_H-M   'P 1'
#
loop_
_entity.id
_entity.type
_entity.pdbx_description
1 polymer ?
#
loop_
_entity_poly.entity_id
_entity_poly.type
_entity_poly.pdbx_seq_one_letter_code
_entity_poly.pdbx_strand_id
1 'polypeptide(L)'
;KAWFGVGSFGIQPAEFAKFATALALTRYLSGLKALADLRSRIVSAIIIGAPVLLIMLQPDTGTALVSGAFILVLYREGLSGNILLLAILAGVLSVLSLIMKESLFALPFTEAELGGQYLLMLLIAGFAALAWWFVRRFVVPRMRRRYQVLIAAGLLGSVVFIGSVDRLVEGLAPHQQTRIRILLGLEEDPQGYGYNVKQSQTAIGSGGFSGKGYL
;
A
#
# COMPACT_ATOMS: atom_id res chain seq x y z
N LYS A 1 -21.23 -10.59 -8.53
CA LYS A 1 -22.11 -10.85 -7.37
C LYS A 1 -21.31 -11.68 -6.36
N ALA A 2 -21.11 -11.20 -5.14
CA ALA A 2 -20.21 -11.83 -4.15
C ALA A 2 -20.96 -12.56 -3.00
N TRP A 3 -22.29 -12.58 -3.04
CA TRP A 3 -23.14 -13.15 -1.99
C TRP A 3 -24.08 -14.20 -2.57
N PHE A 4 -24.13 -15.36 -1.92
CA PHE A 4 -25.17 -16.37 -2.13
C PHE A 4 -26.15 -16.29 -0.98
N GLY A 5 -27.39 -15.87 -1.25
CA GLY A 5 -28.43 -15.74 -0.26
C GLY A 5 -29.49 -16.82 -0.37
N VAL A 6 -29.91 -17.40 0.76
CA VAL A 6 -31.13 -18.20 0.91
C VAL A 6 -31.98 -17.57 2.02
N GLY A 7 -33.07 -16.89 1.66
CA GLY A 7 -33.91 -16.17 2.61
C GLY A 7 -33.14 -15.04 3.31
N SER A 8 -33.15 -15.04 4.65
CA SER A 8 -32.42 -14.06 5.49
C SER A 8 -30.93 -14.37 5.66
N PHE A 9 -30.45 -15.53 5.19
CA PHE A 9 -29.06 -15.94 5.33
C PHE A 9 -28.26 -15.66 4.06
N GLY A 10 -27.16 -14.93 4.19
CA GLY A 10 -26.21 -14.67 3.12
C GLY A 10 -24.85 -15.30 3.45
N ILE A 11 -24.31 -16.08 2.51
CA ILE A 11 -22.98 -16.67 2.60
C ILE A 11 -22.07 -15.94 1.61
N GLN A 12 -20.95 -15.42 2.10
CA GLN A 12 -19.91 -14.82 1.29
C GLN A 12 -18.75 -15.81 1.07
N PRO A 13 -18.57 -16.35 -0.15
CA PRO A 13 -17.52 -17.34 -0.44
C PRO A 13 -16.10 -16.84 -0.13
N ALA A 14 -15.85 -15.54 -0.25
CA ALA A 14 -14.54 -14.94 0.02
C ALA A 14 -14.08 -15.16 1.46
N GLU A 15 -15.00 -15.23 2.43
CA GLU A 15 -14.68 -15.54 3.82
C GLU A 15 -14.16 -16.97 3.96
N PHE A 16 -14.88 -17.95 3.38
CA PHE A 16 -14.45 -19.35 3.38
C PHE A 16 -13.13 -19.55 2.64
N ALA A 17 -12.92 -18.83 1.54
CA ALA A 17 -11.67 -18.89 0.78
C ALA A 17 -10.48 -18.45 1.66
N LYS A 18 -10.61 -17.38 2.46
CA LYS A 18 -9.54 -16.95 3.39
C LYS A 18 -9.24 -18.02 4.45
N PHE A 19 -10.25 -18.65 5.04
CA PHE A 19 -10.03 -19.73 6.01
C PHE A 19 -9.34 -20.94 5.38
N ALA A 20 -9.80 -21.37 4.19
CA ALA A 20 -9.17 -22.47 3.45
C ALA A 20 -7.72 -22.15 3.08
N THR A 21 -7.44 -20.90 2.67
CA THR A 21 -6.10 -20.41 2.36
C THR A 21 -5.20 -20.46 3.58
N ALA A 22 -5.68 -20.01 4.74
CA ALA A 22 -4.92 -20.04 5.99
C ALA A 22 -4.54 -21.49 6.39
N LEU A 23 -5.50 -22.42 6.28
CA LEU A 23 -5.27 -23.84 6.58
C LEU A 23 -4.30 -24.48 5.58
N ALA A 24 -4.46 -24.21 4.28
CA ALA A 24 -3.56 -24.71 3.25
C ALA A 24 -2.13 -24.19 3.43
N LEU A 25 -1.99 -22.90 3.73
CA LEU A 25 -0.70 -22.23 3.94
C LEU A 25 0.02 -22.79 5.16
N THR A 26 -0.68 -22.90 6.30
CA THR A 26 -0.11 -23.46 7.54
C THR A 26 0.28 -24.92 7.37
N ARG A 27 -0.55 -25.73 6.69
CA ARG A 27 -0.23 -27.13 6.41
C ARG A 27 1.00 -27.29 5.52
N TYR A 28 1.17 -26.41 4.53
CA TYR A 28 2.31 -26.43 3.61
C TYR A 28 3.60 -25.93 4.28
N LEU A 29 3.52 -24.93 5.15
CA LEU A 29 4.67 -24.32 5.81
C LEU A 29 5.08 -24.98 7.14
N SER A 30 4.37 -26.03 7.58
CA SER A 30 4.62 -26.74 8.87
C SER A 30 6.01 -27.41 9.05
N GLY A 31 6.97 -27.21 8.15
CA GLY A 31 8.30 -27.83 8.20
C GLY A 31 9.43 -26.89 8.63
N LEU A 32 10.55 -27.46 9.09
CA LEU A 32 11.72 -26.73 9.64
C LEU A 32 12.44 -25.81 8.62
N LYS A 33 12.16 -25.92 7.32
CA LYS A 33 12.72 -25.07 6.25
C LYS A 33 11.61 -24.37 5.45
N ALA A 34 10.59 -23.88 6.14
CA ALA A 34 9.57 -23.03 5.54
C ALA A 34 10.23 -21.86 4.77
N LEU A 35 9.86 -21.67 3.50
CA LEU A 35 10.29 -20.55 2.64
C LEU A 35 11.80 -20.41 2.33
N ALA A 36 12.62 -21.42 2.66
CA ALA A 36 14.05 -21.42 2.29
C ALA A 36 14.25 -21.46 0.77
N ASP A 37 13.52 -22.35 0.10
CA ASP A 37 13.63 -22.56 -1.34
C ASP A 37 12.69 -21.65 -2.15
N LEU A 38 13.13 -21.27 -3.36
CA LEU A 38 12.32 -20.48 -4.29
C LEU A 38 10.99 -21.18 -4.62
N ARG A 39 11.00 -22.52 -4.74
CA ARG A 39 9.79 -23.32 -4.95
C ARG A 39 8.77 -23.11 -3.83
N SER A 40 9.20 -23.15 -2.57
CA SER A 40 8.33 -22.94 -1.42
C SER A 40 7.74 -21.53 -1.38
N ARG A 41 8.52 -20.51 -1.81
CA ARG A 41 8.02 -19.13 -1.95
C ARG A 41 6.97 -19.01 -3.04
N ILE A 42 7.22 -19.60 -4.22
CA ILE A 42 6.28 -19.57 -5.34
C ILE A 42 4.99 -20.32 -4.99
N VAL A 43 5.08 -21.52 -4.40
CA VAL A 43 3.89 -22.29 -4.02
C VAL A 43 3.07 -21.55 -2.97
N SER A 44 3.70 -20.93 -1.97
CA SER A 44 3.00 -20.11 -0.97
C SER A 44 2.33 -18.88 -1.60
N ALA A 45 3.00 -18.23 -2.56
CA ALA A 45 2.44 -17.13 -3.32
C ALA A 45 1.24 -17.58 -4.18
N ILE A 46 1.26 -18.80 -4.73
CA ILE A 46 0.13 -19.36 -5.48
C ILE A 46 -1.04 -19.70 -4.54
N ILE A 47 -0.78 -20.30 -3.37
CA ILE A 47 -1.81 -20.62 -2.38
C ILE A 47 -2.59 -19.37 -1.97
N ILE A 48 -1.89 -18.24 -1.78
CA ILE A 48 -2.52 -16.96 -1.45
C ILE A 48 -3.10 -16.28 -2.71
N GLY A 49 -2.36 -16.30 -3.81
CA GLY A 49 -2.68 -15.56 -5.03
C GLY A 49 -3.88 -16.13 -5.78
N ALA A 50 -4.03 -17.44 -5.85
CA ALA A 50 -5.16 -18.09 -6.52
C ALA A 50 -6.54 -17.63 -5.98
N PRO A 51 -6.81 -17.70 -4.65
CA PRO A 51 -8.08 -17.20 -4.11
C PRO A 51 -8.22 -15.69 -4.24
N VAL A 52 -7.14 -14.91 -4.07
CA VAL A 52 -7.18 -13.45 -4.27
C VAL A 52 -7.58 -13.10 -5.70
N LEU A 53 -7.02 -13.76 -6.71
CA LEU A 53 -7.39 -13.56 -8.11
C LEU A 53 -8.86 -13.90 -8.37
N LEU A 54 -9.36 -15.00 -7.79
CA LEU A 54 -10.78 -15.37 -7.89
C LEU A 54 -11.69 -14.34 -7.21
N ILE A 55 -11.28 -13.76 -6.09
CA ILE A 55 -12.01 -12.68 -5.40
C ILE A 55 -12.00 -11.40 -6.23
N MET A 56 -10.86 -11.05 -6.84
CA MET A 56 -10.76 -9.88 -7.72
C MET A 56 -11.65 -10.02 -8.97
N LEU A 57 -11.87 -11.24 -9.47
CA LEU A 57 -12.80 -11.51 -10.56
C LEU A 57 -14.28 -11.31 -10.15
N GLN A 58 -14.58 -11.29 -8.83
CA GLN A 58 -15.91 -11.05 -8.27
C GLN A 58 -16.20 -9.57 -7.94
N PRO A 59 -15.47 -8.65 -8.60
CA PRO A 59 -15.15 -7.27 -8.17
C PRO A 59 -15.17 -6.93 -6.67
N ASP A 60 -14.76 -7.82 -5.79
CA ASP A 60 -14.70 -7.55 -4.34
C ASP A 60 -13.26 -7.19 -3.90
N THR A 61 -12.84 -5.97 -4.25
CA THR A 61 -11.47 -5.50 -3.96
C THR A 61 -11.18 -5.32 -2.48
N GLY A 62 -12.20 -5.07 -1.66
CA GLY A 62 -12.04 -4.93 -0.22
C GLY A 62 -11.59 -6.24 0.43
N THR A 63 -12.28 -7.35 0.15
CA THR A 63 -11.90 -8.66 0.70
C THR A 63 -10.59 -9.21 0.10
N ALA A 64 -10.28 -8.87 -1.15
CA ALA A 64 -8.98 -9.15 -1.74
C ALA A 64 -7.84 -8.44 -0.99
N LEU A 65 -8.03 -7.16 -0.64
CA LEU A 65 -7.03 -6.38 0.10
C LEU A 65 -6.81 -6.92 1.52
N VAL A 66 -7.87 -7.38 2.20
CA VAL A 66 -7.76 -8.03 3.52
C VAL A 66 -6.91 -9.30 3.47
N SER A 67 -6.98 -10.06 2.37
CA SER A 67 -6.14 -11.23 2.16
C SER A 67 -4.64 -10.89 2.05
N GLY A 68 -4.30 -9.62 1.78
CA GLY A 68 -2.93 -9.12 1.88
C GLY A 68 -2.29 -9.34 3.26
N ALA A 69 -3.09 -9.47 4.33
CA ALA A 69 -2.60 -9.79 5.67
C ALA A 69 -1.83 -11.12 5.76
N PHE A 70 -2.01 -12.06 4.81
CA PHE A 70 -1.23 -13.30 4.75
C PHE A 70 0.28 -13.06 4.58
N ILE A 71 0.71 -11.88 4.12
CA ILE A 71 2.13 -11.50 4.11
C ILE A 71 2.76 -11.53 5.52
N LEU A 72 1.99 -11.22 6.56
CA LEU A 72 2.44 -11.29 7.95
C LEU A 72 2.66 -12.74 8.40
N VAL A 73 1.83 -13.66 7.93
CA VAL A 73 2.01 -15.10 8.16
C VAL A 73 3.30 -15.57 7.48
N LEU A 74 3.56 -15.15 6.25
CA LEU A 74 4.82 -15.47 5.56
C LEU A 74 6.04 -14.89 6.29
N TYR A 75 5.94 -13.67 6.82
CA TYR A 75 7.01 -13.06 7.62
C TYR A 75 7.33 -13.88 8.87
N ARG A 76 6.30 -14.33 9.59
CA ARG A 76 6.47 -15.22 10.75
C ARG A 76 7.19 -16.52 10.39
N GLU A 77 6.91 -17.10 9.22
CA GLU A 77 7.50 -18.36 8.75
C GLU A 77 8.91 -18.20 8.13
N GLY A 78 9.48 -16.99 8.10
CA GLY A 78 10.86 -16.76 7.67
C GLY A 78 11.03 -15.98 6.36
N LEU A 79 9.97 -15.36 5.83
CA LEU A 79 10.10 -14.37 4.76
C LEU A 79 10.98 -13.20 5.25
N SER A 80 11.87 -12.69 4.40
CA SER A 80 12.77 -11.61 4.79
C SER A 80 11.98 -10.34 5.15
N GLY A 81 12.33 -9.72 6.28
CA GLY A 81 11.70 -8.46 6.73
C GLY A 81 11.82 -7.32 5.73
N ASN A 82 12.82 -7.37 4.83
CA ASN A 82 12.97 -6.41 3.75
C ASN A 82 11.75 -6.36 2.83
N ILE A 83 11.07 -7.50 2.58
CA ILE A 83 9.88 -7.53 1.72
C ILE A 83 8.71 -6.80 2.39
N LEU A 84 8.52 -7.01 3.69
CA LEU A 84 7.50 -6.30 4.48
C LEU A 84 7.77 -4.79 4.51
N LEU A 85 9.03 -4.41 4.76
CA LEU A 85 9.45 -3.02 4.78
C LEU A 85 9.25 -2.34 3.41
N LEU A 86 9.56 -3.03 2.31
CA LEU A 86 9.30 -2.53 0.96
C LEU A 86 7.80 -2.36 0.68
N ALA A 87 6.96 -3.29 1.12
CA ALA A 87 5.50 -3.18 0.95
C ALA A 87 4.92 -1.98 1.70
N ILE A 88 5.36 -1.75 2.95
CA ILE A 88 4.96 -0.59 3.75
C ILE A 88 5.46 0.71 3.10
N LEU A 89 6.73 0.76 2.69
CA LEU A 89 7.29 1.94 2.01
C LEU A 89 6.56 2.25 0.70
N ALA A 90 6.20 1.23 -0.09
CA ALA A 90 5.42 1.41 -1.31
C ALA A 90 4.02 1.98 -1.01
N GLY A 91 3.35 1.48 0.05
CA GLY A 91 2.06 2.03 0.49
C GLY A 91 2.16 3.50 0.91
N VAL A 92 3.16 3.84 1.73
CA VAL A 92 3.40 5.23 2.17
C VAL A 92 3.74 6.13 0.97
N LEU A 93 4.65 5.71 0.09
CA LEU A 93 4.99 6.44 -1.13
C LEU A 93 3.79 6.64 -2.04
N SER A 94 2.91 5.64 -2.16
CA SER A 94 1.69 5.75 -2.97
C SER A 94 0.75 6.81 -2.41
N VAL A 95 0.54 6.83 -1.09
CA VAL A 95 -0.32 7.82 -0.44
C VAL A 95 0.26 9.22 -0.59
N LEU A 96 1.56 9.40 -0.31
CA LEU A 96 2.25 10.68 -0.47
C LEU A 96 2.21 11.17 -1.93
N SER A 97 2.41 10.28 -2.90
CA SER A 97 2.33 10.59 -4.32
C SER A 97 0.94 11.13 -4.70
N LEU A 98 -0.13 10.51 -4.21
CA LEU A 98 -1.50 10.93 -4.52
C LEU A 98 -1.87 12.27 -3.89
N ILE A 99 -1.48 12.49 -2.63
CA ILE A 99 -1.75 13.76 -1.94
C ILE A 99 -0.97 14.90 -2.62
N MET A 100 0.29 14.67 -2.97
CA MET A 100 1.16 15.70 -3.56
C MET A 100 0.84 16.01 -5.02
N LYS A 101 0.03 15.19 -5.70
CA LYS A 101 -0.35 15.44 -7.09
C LYS A 101 -1.24 16.67 -7.24
N GLU A 102 -2.22 16.83 -6.36
CA GLU A 102 -3.17 17.94 -6.41
C GLU A 102 -2.58 19.26 -5.85
N SER A 103 -1.43 19.18 -5.18
CA SER A 103 -0.72 20.37 -4.66
C SER A 103 0.20 20.98 -5.71
N LEU A 104 -0.01 22.26 -6.01
CA LEU A 104 0.91 23.09 -6.79
C LEU A 104 1.84 23.85 -5.84
N PHE A 105 3.15 23.72 -6.03
CA PHE A 105 4.14 24.46 -5.26
C PHE A 105 4.82 25.50 -6.15
N ALA A 106 4.71 26.76 -5.77
CA ALA A 106 5.49 27.84 -6.37
C ALA A 106 6.94 27.72 -5.88
N LEU A 107 7.89 27.62 -6.80
CA LEU A 107 9.30 27.61 -6.44
C LEU A 107 9.71 29.00 -5.92
N PRO A 108 10.34 29.11 -4.74
CA PRO A 108 10.98 30.36 -4.37
C PRO A 108 12.05 30.66 -5.44
N PHE A 109 12.12 31.90 -5.90
CA PHE A 109 13.08 32.40 -6.91
C PHE A 109 12.75 32.16 -8.40
N THR A 110 11.64 31.52 -8.76
CA THR A 110 11.19 31.37 -10.17
C THR A 110 9.68 31.46 -10.26
N GLU A 111 9.13 32.15 -11.27
CA GLU A 111 7.67 32.18 -11.60
C GLU A 111 7.14 30.82 -12.11
N ALA A 112 7.82 29.72 -11.81
CA ALA A 112 7.49 28.38 -12.25
C ALA A 112 6.76 27.61 -11.16
N GLU A 113 5.59 27.09 -11.49
CA GLU A 113 4.84 26.16 -10.65
C GLU A 113 5.31 24.74 -10.93
N LEU A 114 5.69 24.01 -9.88
CA LEU A 114 5.96 22.58 -9.96
C LEU A 114 4.82 21.81 -9.30
N GLY A 115 4.34 20.77 -10.00
CA GLY A 115 3.46 19.78 -9.39
C GLY A 115 4.16 19.09 -8.22
N GLY A 116 3.48 18.94 -7.08
CA GLY A 116 4.06 18.38 -5.87
C GLY A 116 4.59 16.94 -6.03
N GLN A 117 4.10 16.18 -7.02
CA GLN A 117 4.67 14.89 -7.38
C GLN A 117 6.14 15.00 -7.86
N TYR A 118 6.47 16.03 -8.64
CA TYR A 118 7.85 16.30 -9.07
C TYR A 118 8.71 16.82 -7.92
N LEU A 119 8.12 17.60 -7.01
CA LEU A 119 8.79 18.01 -5.77
C LEU A 119 9.18 16.78 -4.94
N LEU A 120 8.27 15.82 -4.77
CA LEU A 120 8.53 14.57 -4.06
C LEU A 120 9.66 13.77 -4.72
N MET A 121 9.66 13.66 -6.06
CA MET A 121 10.76 13.02 -6.80
C MET A 121 12.10 13.74 -6.59
N LEU A 122 12.10 15.08 -6.60
CA LEU A 122 13.29 15.90 -6.36
C LEU A 122 13.83 15.70 -4.95
N LEU A 123 12.95 15.69 -3.94
CA LEU A 123 13.34 15.42 -2.54
C LEU A 123 13.99 14.04 -2.40
N ILE A 124 13.38 12.99 -2.96
CA ILE A 124 13.93 11.63 -2.95
C ILE A 124 15.28 11.58 -3.67
N ALA A 125 15.41 12.25 -4.81
CA ALA A 125 16.67 12.36 -5.54
C ALA A 125 17.75 13.10 -4.72
N GLY A 126 17.38 14.17 -4.02
CA GLY A 126 18.25 14.91 -3.12
C GLY A 126 18.77 14.04 -1.96
N PHE A 127 17.87 13.31 -1.30
CA PHE A 127 18.25 12.34 -0.25
C PHE A 127 19.14 11.23 -0.79
N ALA A 128 18.84 10.69 -1.97
CA ALA A 128 19.66 9.67 -2.62
C ALA A 128 21.05 10.20 -3.00
N ALA A 129 21.16 11.44 -3.49
CA ALA A 129 22.43 12.09 -3.81
C ALA A 129 23.27 12.33 -2.55
N LEU A 130 22.65 12.76 -1.45
CA LEU A 130 23.31 12.93 -0.16
C LEU A 130 23.81 11.57 0.38
N ALA A 131 22.98 10.53 0.32
CA ALA A 131 23.37 9.18 0.68
C ALA A 131 24.52 8.67 -0.19
N TRP A 132 24.48 8.94 -1.50
CA TRP A 132 25.55 8.59 -2.44
C TRP A 132 26.87 9.28 -2.08
N TRP A 133 26.82 10.58 -1.77
CA TRP A 133 27.96 11.36 -1.33
C TRP A 133 28.53 10.82 -0.01
N PHE A 134 27.66 10.52 0.96
CA PHE A 134 28.05 9.96 2.24
C PHE A 134 28.77 8.61 2.10
N VAL A 135 28.21 7.70 1.28
CA VAL A 135 28.83 6.40 0.96
C VAL A 135 30.19 6.59 0.28
N ARG A 136 30.32 7.58 -0.60
CA ARG A 136 31.61 7.89 -1.24
C ARG A 136 32.65 8.40 -0.23
N ARG A 137 32.23 9.12 0.82
CA ARG A 137 33.14 9.73 1.79
C ARG A 137 33.56 8.80 2.93
N PHE A 138 32.64 7.99 3.46
CA PHE A 138 32.83 7.22 4.69
C PHE A 138 32.92 5.70 4.49
N VAL A 139 32.43 5.14 3.38
CA VAL A 139 32.42 3.68 3.18
C VAL A 139 33.66 3.19 2.43
N VAL A 140 34.19 2.05 2.90
CA VAL A 140 35.36 1.34 2.35
C VAL A 140 35.19 1.09 0.84
N PRO A 141 36.24 1.30 0.01
CA PRO A 141 36.13 1.22 -1.46
C PRO A 141 35.57 -0.10 -2.00
N ARG A 142 35.87 -1.22 -1.32
CA ARG A 142 35.40 -2.56 -1.72
C ARG A 142 33.87 -2.73 -1.65
N MET A 143 33.22 -2.08 -0.68
CA MET A 143 31.77 -2.18 -0.49
C MET A 143 31.00 -1.03 -1.16
N ARG A 144 31.69 0.05 -1.54
CA ARG A 144 31.09 1.26 -2.13
C ARG A 144 30.22 0.95 -3.35
N ARG A 145 30.71 0.14 -4.28
CA ARG A 145 29.97 -0.22 -5.51
C ARG A 145 28.63 -0.89 -5.18
N ARG A 146 28.58 -1.77 -4.18
CA ARG A 146 27.35 -2.45 -3.76
C ARG A 146 26.32 -1.44 -3.22
N TYR A 147 26.71 -0.57 -2.31
CA TYR A 147 25.79 0.43 -1.74
C TYR A 147 25.34 1.47 -2.77
N GLN A 148 26.24 1.90 -3.66
CA GLN A 148 25.90 2.81 -4.76
C GLN A 148 24.87 2.21 -5.72
N VAL A 149 25.05 0.95 -6.13
CA VAL A 149 24.07 0.25 -6.98
C VAL A 149 22.72 0.13 -6.28
N LEU A 150 22.69 -0.16 -4.98
CA LEU A 150 21.44 -0.23 -4.21
C LEU A 150 20.72 1.13 -4.13
N ILE A 151 21.46 2.22 -3.90
CA ILE A 151 20.90 3.58 -3.85
C ILE A 151 20.34 3.98 -5.22
N ALA A 152 21.09 3.73 -6.31
CA ALA A 152 20.61 4.03 -7.66
C ALA A 152 19.38 3.20 -8.03
N ALA A 153 19.38 1.90 -7.71
CA ALA A 153 18.23 1.03 -7.95
C ALA A 153 17.00 1.47 -7.14
N GLY A 154 17.18 1.86 -5.87
CA GLY A 154 16.12 2.37 -5.02
C GLY A 154 15.54 3.70 -5.51
N LEU A 155 16.39 4.62 -5.98
CA LEU A 155 15.96 5.89 -6.59
C LEU A 155 15.16 5.64 -7.86
N LEU A 156 15.70 4.86 -8.80
CA LEU A 156 15.01 4.51 -10.05
C LEU A 156 13.67 3.82 -9.77
N GLY A 157 13.66 2.85 -8.84
CA GLY A 157 12.44 2.18 -8.43
C GLY A 157 11.40 3.12 -7.86
N SER A 158 11.80 4.07 -7.01
CA SER A 158 10.89 5.06 -6.40
C SER A 158 10.32 6.03 -7.43
N VAL A 159 11.14 6.53 -8.35
CA VAL A 159 10.71 7.44 -9.42
C VAL A 159 9.73 6.75 -10.38
N VAL A 160 10.05 5.54 -10.81
CA VAL A 160 9.16 4.74 -11.66
C VAL A 160 7.85 4.43 -10.94
N PHE A 161 7.92 4.08 -9.65
CA PHE A 161 6.74 3.80 -8.84
C PHE A 161 5.84 5.03 -8.72
N ILE A 162 6.38 6.18 -8.31
CA ILE A 162 5.63 7.44 -8.18
C ILE A 162 4.94 7.80 -9.51
N GLY A 163 5.66 7.71 -10.64
CA GLY A 163 5.08 7.98 -11.97
C GLY A 163 4.09 6.93 -12.48
N SER A 164 3.98 5.78 -11.81
CA SER A 164 3.05 4.69 -12.14
C SER A 164 1.79 4.69 -11.26
N VAL A 165 1.84 5.27 -10.06
CA VAL A 165 0.73 5.28 -9.09
C VAL A 165 -0.54 5.88 -9.71
N ASP A 166 -0.42 6.94 -10.51
CA ASP A 166 -1.56 7.57 -11.17
C ASP A 166 -2.29 6.65 -12.12
N ARG A 167 -1.53 5.96 -12.98
CA ARG A 167 -2.09 4.98 -13.92
C ARG A 167 -2.78 3.83 -13.20
N LEU A 168 -2.24 3.41 -12.05
CA LEU A 168 -2.85 2.36 -11.24
C LEU A 168 -4.19 2.82 -10.67
N VAL A 169 -4.30 4.06 -10.19
CA VAL A 169 -5.55 4.60 -9.64
C VAL A 169 -6.57 4.89 -10.74
N GLU A 170 -6.15 5.43 -11.88
CA GLU A 170 -7.01 5.69 -13.03
C GLU A 170 -7.59 4.39 -13.63
N GLY A 171 -6.89 3.27 -13.51
CA GLY A 171 -7.37 1.95 -13.91
C GLY A 171 -8.41 1.34 -12.95
N LEU A 172 -8.63 1.91 -11.77
CA LEU A 172 -9.63 1.43 -10.81
C LEU A 172 -11.04 1.88 -11.21
N ALA A 173 -12.06 1.18 -10.72
CA ALA A 173 -13.45 1.56 -10.97
C ALA A 173 -13.75 2.95 -10.38
N PRO A 174 -14.63 3.78 -11.00
CA PRO A 174 -14.85 5.17 -10.58
C PRO A 174 -15.20 5.32 -9.10
N HIS A 175 -16.06 4.44 -8.56
CA HIS A 175 -16.42 4.45 -7.14
C HIS A 175 -15.24 4.18 -6.19
N GLN A 176 -14.22 3.45 -6.63
CA GLN A 176 -13.00 3.20 -5.85
C GLN A 176 -12.11 4.44 -5.85
N GLN A 177 -12.02 5.13 -6.99
CA GLN A 177 -11.28 6.40 -7.10
C GLN A 177 -11.89 7.46 -6.19
N THR A 178 -13.21 7.67 -6.24
CA THR A 178 -13.92 8.62 -5.37
C THR A 178 -13.71 8.31 -3.90
N ARG A 179 -13.75 7.02 -3.50
CA ARG A 179 -13.46 6.63 -2.11
C ARG A 179 -12.02 6.95 -1.69
N ILE A 180 -11.03 6.72 -2.57
CA ILE A 180 -9.63 7.06 -2.29
C ILE A 180 -9.49 8.58 -2.14
N ARG A 181 -10.07 9.37 -3.07
CA ARG A 181 -9.99 10.84 -3.03
C ARG A 181 -10.65 11.44 -1.79
N ILE A 182 -11.84 10.97 -1.42
CA ILE A 182 -12.53 11.39 -0.21
C ILE A 182 -11.73 10.99 1.05
N LEU A 183 -11.18 9.77 1.09
CA LEU A 183 -10.38 9.29 2.22
C LEU A 183 -9.09 10.11 2.40
N LEU A 184 -8.48 10.54 1.30
CA LEU A 184 -7.30 11.40 1.30
C LEU A 184 -7.63 12.89 1.51
N GLY A 185 -8.92 13.25 1.59
CA GLY A 185 -9.36 14.64 1.77
C GLY A 185 -9.21 15.51 0.51
N LEU A 186 -9.12 14.89 -0.68
CA LEU A 186 -8.98 15.59 -1.96
C LEU A 186 -10.33 16.03 -2.54
N GLU A 187 -11.42 15.35 -2.17
CA GLU A 187 -12.80 15.66 -2.60
C GLU A 187 -13.72 15.67 -1.37
N GLU A 188 -14.63 16.64 -1.28
CA GLU A 188 -15.67 16.69 -0.24
C GLU A 188 -17.04 16.29 -0.79
N ASP A 189 -17.55 15.14 -0.36
CA ASP A 189 -18.96 14.74 -0.55
C ASP A 189 -19.61 14.47 0.82
N PRO A 190 -20.23 15.50 1.45
CA PRO A 190 -20.80 15.39 2.79
C PRO A 190 -21.99 14.46 2.93
N GLN A 191 -22.69 14.12 1.84
CA GLN A 191 -23.98 13.40 1.89
C GLN A 191 -23.91 12.00 1.29
N GLY A 192 -22.95 11.73 0.40
CA GLY A 192 -22.74 10.40 -0.18
C GLY A 192 -21.63 9.62 0.51
N TYR A 193 -20.53 9.38 -0.20
CA TYR A 193 -19.47 8.48 0.27
C TYR A 193 -18.63 9.04 1.43
N GLY A 194 -18.63 10.36 1.64
CA GLY A 194 -17.92 11.04 2.71
C GLY A 194 -18.70 11.17 4.02
N TYR A 195 -19.98 10.77 4.07
CA TYR A 195 -20.82 10.90 5.26
C TYR A 195 -20.18 10.25 6.51
N ASN A 196 -19.69 9.01 6.39
CA ASN A 196 -19.06 8.29 7.51
C ASN A 196 -17.76 8.95 7.98
N VAL A 197 -17.00 9.52 7.05
CA VAL A 197 -15.74 10.23 7.36
C VAL A 197 -16.06 11.53 8.08
N LYS A 198 -17.02 12.30 7.58
CA LYS A 198 -17.44 13.57 8.17
C LYS A 198 -18.06 13.38 9.55
N GLN A 199 -18.90 12.36 9.73
CA GLN A 199 -19.47 12.03 11.03
C GLN A 199 -18.39 11.62 12.05
N SER A 200 -17.36 10.88 11.62
CA SER A 200 -16.21 10.55 12.47
C SER A 200 -15.41 11.80 12.84
N GLN A 201 -15.17 12.71 11.89
CA GLN A 201 -14.49 13.99 12.14
C GLN A 201 -15.31 14.91 13.08
N THR A 202 -16.63 15.00 12.89
CA THR A 202 -17.54 15.76 13.76
C THR A 202 -17.59 15.17 15.16
N ALA A 203 -17.62 13.83 15.29
CA ALA A 203 -17.56 13.17 16.59
C ALA A 203 -16.27 13.49 17.34
N ILE A 204 -15.11 13.44 16.66
CA ILE A 204 -13.81 13.82 17.24
C ILE A 204 -13.77 15.31 17.60
N GLY A 205 -14.27 16.20 16.72
CA GLY A 205 -14.26 17.65 16.93
C GLY A 205 -15.25 18.16 17.98
N SER A 206 -16.34 17.42 18.24
CA SER A 206 -17.38 17.81 19.22
C SER A 206 -17.00 17.52 20.67
N GLY A 207 -15.93 16.77 20.91
CA GLY A 207 -15.54 16.27 22.24
C GLY A 207 -14.77 17.23 23.14
N GLY A 208 -13.80 18.00 22.62
CA GLY A 208 -12.86 18.74 23.49
C GLY A 208 -12.20 17.84 24.57
N PHE A 209 -11.65 18.43 25.65
CA PHE A 209 -11.03 17.67 26.76
C PHE A 209 -12.05 16.99 27.69
N SER A 210 -13.30 17.47 27.71
CA SER A 210 -14.33 17.01 28.64
C SER A 210 -15.36 16.07 28.00
N GLY A 211 -15.32 15.87 26.67
CA GLY A 211 -16.27 15.06 25.91
C GLY A 211 -17.70 15.61 25.95
N LYS A 212 -18.30 15.93 24.80
CA LYS A 212 -19.76 15.84 24.68
C LYS A 212 -20.10 14.35 24.59
N GLY A 213 -20.15 13.66 25.73
CA GLY A 213 -20.69 12.32 25.78
C GLY A 213 -22.09 12.35 25.18
N TYR A 214 -22.27 11.72 24.03
CA TYR A 214 -23.58 11.66 23.38
C TYR A 214 -24.45 10.63 24.11
N LEU A 215 -25.46 11.15 24.81
CA LEU A 215 -26.84 10.74 24.58
C LEU A 215 -27.41 11.62 23.47
#